data_AF-A0A433U7S4-F1
#
_entry.id   AF-A0A433U7S4-F1
#
_cell.length_a   1.000
_cell.length_b   1.000
_cell.length_c   1.000
_cell.angle_alpha   90.00
_cell.angle_beta   90.00
_cell.angle_gamma   90.00
#
_symmetry.space_group_name_H-M   'P 1'
#
loop_
_entity.id
_entity.type
_entity.pdbx_description
1 polymer ?
#
loop_
_entity_poly.entity_id
_entity_poly.type
_entity_poly.pdbx_seq_one_letter_code
_entity_poly.pdbx_strand_id
1 'polypeptide(L)'
;MIHFQGACTYTLAQSKNSRNGTCPFKVDVKNEHRKGNNRVTFTRVVYVKVKDTTFTLLPEGQIMVDGMERFAPVVLTDLDVSISQSGRYAELLVPDCGLEVAFDGVHRVVVRVPKESHAGRLSGICGDCNGKTDDFRTQEGKDVSKEKEKYSLIGNSYLVQEGYLPEGIKRCKELPPKVTCDPETLTLAGDVNHCGRITDASGPFGECSKEMGNEAIQKMFEACVLDVCTYIDQPEVVAKVVCMANEALASFCETSGLPVAWRSALFCPLDCPANSHYSPLMSGCQPSCPSPNGLDPEDCPLAEREGCQCDDGFVLDRGQCIFQEDCGCRDVSAFYIPRNTSYTTADCSQTLECRPSDLGSTLHVTQHEDVCPPTATCVLSPTGARSCRCKDGYRDRGGECVRVVSLPPPPTMPAETTPTILPTPKKPKVVTDEATPPRQTPPRVTPPPPPLTTEEPSRDTTVIMNPPTTVK
;
A
#
# COMPACT_ATOMS: atom_id res chain seq x y z
N MET A 1 -10.46 -18.26 2.70
CA MET A 1 -10.46 -16.94 2.05
C MET A 1 -11.45 -16.05 2.80
N ILE A 2 -11.10 -14.78 2.99
CA ILE A 2 -11.89 -13.76 3.70
C ILE A 2 -12.08 -12.61 2.71
N HIS A 3 -13.29 -12.07 2.61
CA HIS A 3 -13.57 -10.87 1.81
C HIS A 3 -13.80 -9.69 2.76
N PHE A 4 -12.83 -8.79 2.84
CA PHE A 4 -12.84 -7.65 3.75
C PHE A 4 -12.42 -6.38 3.00
N GLN A 5 -13.27 -5.35 3.02
CA GLN A 5 -13.12 -4.14 2.20
C GLN A 5 -12.86 -2.89 3.06
N GLY A 6 -12.08 -3.06 4.13
CA GLY A 6 -11.69 -1.95 5.00
C GLY A 6 -10.65 -1.03 4.35
N ALA A 7 -10.91 0.28 4.31
CA ALA A 7 -10.03 1.29 3.68
C ALA A 7 -9.07 1.95 4.70
N CYS A 8 -8.37 1.13 5.48
CA CYS A 8 -7.56 1.56 6.62
C CYS A 8 -6.29 0.72 6.76
N THR A 9 -5.54 0.96 7.83
CA THR A 9 -4.38 0.16 8.19
C THR A 9 -4.79 -1.00 9.09
N TYR A 10 -4.43 -2.23 8.70
CA TYR A 10 -4.75 -3.45 9.43
C TYR A 10 -3.53 -4.35 9.58
N THR A 11 -3.45 -5.09 10.70
CA THR A 11 -2.41 -6.10 10.89
C THR A 11 -2.73 -7.36 10.09
N LEU A 12 -1.93 -7.61 9.05
CA LEU A 12 -2.07 -8.78 8.19
C LEU A 12 -1.52 -10.03 8.88
N ALA A 13 -0.29 -9.94 9.41
CA ALA A 13 0.36 -11.01 10.15
C ALA A 13 1.38 -10.44 11.16
N GLN A 14 1.51 -11.06 12.33
CA GLN A 14 2.53 -10.72 13.33
C GLN A 14 2.86 -11.93 14.22
N SER A 15 4.09 -11.97 14.72
CA SER A 15 4.52 -12.99 15.69
C SER A 15 3.87 -12.76 17.08
N LYS A 16 3.46 -13.84 17.75
CA LYS A 16 3.02 -13.86 19.16
C LYS A 16 4.21 -14.16 20.09
N ASN A 17 4.30 -13.47 21.22
CA ASN A 17 5.20 -13.78 22.35
C ASN A 17 6.67 -14.08 21.97
N SER A 18 7.40 -13.07 21.54
CA SER A 18 8.79 -13.13 21.07
C SER A 18 9.85 -13.37 22.17
N ARG A 19 9.47 -13.87 23.36
CA ARG A 19 10.42 -14.08 24.47
C ARG A 19 11.35 -15.29 24.26
N ASN A 20 10.99 -16.25 23.41
CA ASN A 20 11.75 -17.50 23.20
C ASN A 20 12.00 -17.81 21.70
N GLY A 21 12.77 -16.95 21.02
CA GLY A 21 13.55 -17.40 19.85
C GLY A 21 12.91 -17.30 18.46
N THR A 22 11.69 -16.75 18.30
CA THR A 22 11.15 -16.39 16.98
C THR A 22 11.23 -14.88 16.79
N CYS A 23 12.06 -14.45 15.84
CA CYS A 23 12.15 -13.12 15.24
C CYS A 23 10.84 -12.32 15.33
N PRO A 24 10.79 -11.27 16.18
CA PRO A 24 9.62 -10.42 16.29
C PRO A 24 9.40 -9.67 14.98
N PHE A 25 8.28 -9.93 14.33
CA PHE A 25 7.85 -9.18 13.16
C PHE A 25 6.38 -8.79 13.22
N LYS A 26 6.05 -7.71 12.51
CA LYS A 26 4.67 -7.25 12.27
C LYS A 26 4.54 -6.73 10.85
N VAL A 27 3.55 -7.24 10.14
CA VAL A 27 3.17 -6.79 8.79
C VAL A 27 1.81 -6.12 8.87
N ASP A 28 1.79 -4.81 8.65
CA ASP A 28 0.57 -4.02 8.54
C ASP A 28 0.36 -3.61 7.07
N VAL A 29 -0.89 -3.63 6.61
CA VAL A 29 -1.26 -3.21 5.26
C VAL A 29 -2.24 -2.05 5.34
N LYS A 30 -1.96 -0.98 4.58
CA LYS A 30 -2.87 0.15 4.41
C LYS A 30 -3.62 0.01 3.10
N ASN A 31 -4.93 -0.11 3.22
CA ASN A 31 -5.84 -0.22 2.09
C ASN A 31 -6.52 1.12 1.81
N GLU A 32 -6.83 1.38 0.55
CA GLU A 32 -7.51 2.60 0.12
C GLU A 32 -8.50 2.33 -1.01
N HIS A 33 -9.44 3.27 -1.18
CA HIS A 33 -10.21 3.41 -2.41
C HIS A 33 -9.39 4.18 -3.45
N ARG A 34 -9.48 3.81 -4.73
CA ARG A 34 -8.65 4.40 -5.79
C ARG A 34 -9.49 5.19 -6.78
N LYS A 35 -8.97 6.33 -7.22
CA LYS A 35 -9.51 7.12 -8.35
C LYS A 35 -11.02 7.42 -8.23
N GLY A 36 -11.49 7.70 -7.00
CA GLY A 36 -12.90 7.99 -6.70
C GLY A 36 -13.83 6.76 -6.69
N ASN A 37 -13.28 5.57 -6.93
CA ASN A 37 -14.01 4.31 -6.89
C ASN A 37 -13.99 3.71 -5.48
N ASN A 38 -15.14 3.77 -4.80
CA ASN A 38 -15.29 3.32 -3.42
C ASN A 38 -15.96 1.94 -3.30
N ARG A 39 -15.98 1.14 -4.38
CA ARG A 39 -16.65 -0.18 -4.37
C ARG A 39 -15.81 -1.27 -3.71
N VAL A 40 -14.49 -1.26 -3.93
CA VAL A 40 -13.52 -2.15 -3.28
C VAL A 40 -12.33 -1.34 -2.77
N THR A 41 -11.48 -1.97 -1.98
CA THR A 41 -10.23 -1.41 -1.49
C THR A 41 -9.04 -2.16 -2.03
N PHE A 42 -7.95 -1.45 -2.28
CA PHE A 42 -6.68 -2.02 -2.73
C PHE A 42 -5.58 -1.72 -1.71
N THR A 43 -4.65 -2.64 -1.54
CA THR A 43 -3.46 -2.39 -0.74
C THR A 43 -2.63 -1.29 -1.40
N ARG A 44 -2.27 -0.27 -0.63
CA ARG A 44 -1.46 0.88 -1.07
C ARG A 44 -0.10 0.94 -0.42
N VAL A 45 0.02 0.49 0.82
CA VAL A 45 1.27 0.52 1.58
C VAL A 45 1.39 -0.75 2.40
N VAL A 46 2.59 -1.33 2.43
CA VAL A 46 2.94 -2.43 3.33
C VAL A 46 4.00 -1.95 4.29
N TYR A 47 3.72 -2.04 5.58
CA TYR A 47 4.67 -1.76 6.64
C TYR A 47 5.13 -3.09 7.23
N VAL A 48 6.44 -3.34 7.18
CA VAL A 48 7.07 -4.51 7.80
C VAL A 48 7.97 -4.00 8.91
N LYS A 49 7.62 -4.30 10.16
CA LYS A 49 8.44 -4.00 11.32
C LYS A 49 9.22 -5.24 11.73
N VAL A 50 10.55 -5.12 11.76
CA VAL A 50 11.47 -6.15 12.25
C VAL A 50 12.38 -5.49 13.28
N LYS A 51 12.40 -6.02 14.51
CA LYS A 51 13.05 -5.36 15.66
C LYS A 51 12.53 -3.90 15.80
N ASP A 52 13.43 -2.91 15.77
CA ASP A 52 13.08 -1.49 15.89
C ASP A 52 13.01 -0.74 14.54
N THR A 53 13.27 -1.44 13.43
CA THR A 53 13.30 -0.86 12.07
C THR A 53 11.98 -1.12 11.36
N THR A 54 11.48 -0.09 10.66
CA THR A 54 10.27 -0.15 9.84
C THR A 54 10.63 -0.05 8.36
N PHE A 55 10.34 -1.10 7.63
CA PHE A 55 10.42 -1.15 6.18
C PHE A 55 9.04 -0.81 5.60
N THR A 56 9.00 0.09 4.62
CA THR A 56 7.76 0.45 3.92
C THR A 56 7.89 0.11 2.45
N LEU A 57 7.03 -0.77 1.95
CA LEU A 57 6.91 -1.07 0.53
C LEU A 57 5.74 -0.28 -0.05
N LEU A 58 5.99 0.41 -1.15
CA LEU A 58 5.08 1.34 -1.81
C LEU A 58 4.90 0.94 -3.29
N PRO A 59 3.89 1.51 -3.99
CA PRO A 59 3.71 1.36 -5.42
C PRO A 59 4.95 1.77 -6.20
N GLU A 60 5.02 1.27 -7.44
CA GLU A 60 6.15 1.50 -8.35
C GLU A 60 7.48 0.97 -7.79
N GLY A 61 7.42 0.04 -6.84
CA GLY A 61 8.62 -0.56 -6.22
C GLY A 61 9.38 0.37 -5.29
N GLN A 62 8.79 1.48 -4.85
CA GLN A 62 9.43 2.39 -3.91
C GLN A 62 9.61 1.72 -2.53
N ILE A 63 10.79 1.90 -1.93
CA ILE A 63 11.18 1.27 -0.67
C ILE A 63 11.62 2.37 0.30
N MET A 64 11.09 2.34 1.52
CA MET A 64 11.55 3.20 2.62
C MET A 64 12.05 2.36 3.78
N VAL A 65 13.16 2.77 4.39
CA VAL A 65 13.70 2.21 5.65
C VAL A 65 13.69 3.32 6.69
N ASP A 66 12.90 3.16 7.75
CA ASP A 66 12.68 4.19 8.77
C ASP A 66 12.29 5.57 8.18
N GLY A 67 11.44 5.53 7.15
CA GLY A 67 10.93 6.70 6.44
C GLY A 67 11.89 7.29 5.40
N MET A 68 13.04 6.67 5.19
CA MET A 68 14.05 7.12 4.23
C MET A 68 14.06 6.27 2.98
N GLU A 69 14.00 6.91 1.81
CA GLU A 69 14.00 6.22 0.53
C GLU A 69 15.30 5.45 0.32
N ARG A 70 15.15 4.20 -0.16
CA ARG A 70 16.22 3.29 -0.53
C ARG A 70 15.93 2.69 -1.90
N PHE A 71 16.99 2.26 -2.58
CA PHE A 71 16.91 1.69 -3.92
C PHE A 71 17.44 0.25 -3.90
N ALA A 72 16.70 -0.67 -4.50
CA ALA A 72 16.99 -2.09 -4.42
C ALA A 72 18.17 -2.52 -5.33
N PRO A 73 18.98 -3.51 -4.92
CA PRO A 73 18.89 -4.23 -3.66
C PRO A 73 19.33 -3.40 -2.44
N VAL A 74 18.59 -3.54 -1.34
CA VAL A 74 18.92 -2.98 -0.02
C VAL A 74 19.37 -4.14 0.86
N VAL A 75 20.56 -4.05 1.47
CA VAL A 75 21.08 -5.09 2.38
C VAL A 75 21.46 -4.44 3.70
N LEU A 76 20.84 -4.91 4.78
CA LEU A 76 21.11 -4.48 6.16
C LEU A 76 21.63 -5.67 6.97
N THR A 77 22.95 -5.87 6.94
CA THR A 77 23.62 -7.02 7.55
C THR A 77 23.35 -7.17 9.05
N ASP A 78 23.28 -6.06 9.79
CA ASP A 78 23.05 -6.07 11.24
C ASP A 78 21.64 -6.55 11.64
N LEU A 79 20.70 -6.45 10.69
CA LEU A 79 19.33 -6.91 10.88
C LEU A 79 19.05 -8.25 10.22
N ASP A 80 19.98 -8.76 9.42
CA ASP A 80 19.79 -9.87 8.48
C ASP A 80 18.54 -9.65 7.61
N VAL A 81 18.47 -8.49 6.95
CA VAL A 81 17.36 -8.12 6.06
C VAL A 81 17.89 -7.71 4.70
N SER A 82 17.25 -8.23 3.65
CA SER A 82 17.45 -7.76 2.27
C SER A 82 16.13 -7.39 1.61
N ILE A 83 16.14 -6.38 0.74
CA ILE A 83 15.00 -6.02 -0.11
C ILE A 83 15.45 -5.92 -1.55
N SER A 84 14.80 -6.66 -2.45
CA SER A 84 15.12 -6.70 -3.88
C SER A 84 13.88 -6.43 -4.73
N GLN A 85 14.09 -6.04 -5.99
CA GLN A 85 13.02 -6.02 -7.01
C GLN A 85 13.08 -7.34 -7.78
N SER A 86 12.08 -8.19 -7.57
CA SER A 86 11.96 -9.53 -8.14
C SER A 86 10.70 -9.61 -9.02
N GLY A 87 10.89 -9.61 -10.33
CA GLY A 87 9.79 -9.52 -11.29
C GLY A 87 8.94 -8.27 -11.05
N ARG A 88 7.64 -8.45 -10.76
CA ARG A 88 6.72 -7.35 -10.42
C ARG A 88 6.74 -6.94 -8.93
N TYR A 89 7.52 -7.60 -8.09
CA TYR A 89 7.44 -7.47 -6.64
C TYR A 89 8.66 -6.75 -6.04
N ALA A 90 8.40 -5.85 -5.09
CA ALA A 90 9.38 -5.54 -4.06
C ALA A 90 9.34 -6.65 -3.01
N GLU A 91 10.44 -7.36 -2.82
CA GLU A 91 10.53 -8.56 -1.98
C GLU A 91 11.53 -8.35 -0.86
N LEU A 92 11.03 -8.41 0.38
CA LEU A 92 11.79 -8.33 1.62
C LEU A 92 11.99 -9.73 2.19
N LEU A 93 13.25 -10.08 2.46
CA LEU A 93 13.64 -11.34 3.11
C LEU A 93 14.27 -11.06 4.48
N VAL A 94 13.92 -11.89 5.46
CA VAL A 94 14.56 -11.97 6.78
C VAL A 94 15.00 -13.42 7.03
N PRO A 95 16.18 -13.84 6.53
CA PRO A 95 16.61 -15.23 6.57
C PRO A 95 16.65 -15.83 7.98
N ASP A 96 17.12 -15.06 8.97
CA ASP A 96 17.15 -15.38 10.40
C ASP A 96 15.83 -16.01 10.92
N CYS A 97 14.70 -15.68 10.29
CA CYS A 97 13.40 -16.22 10.66
C CYS A 97 12.55 -16.75 9.51
N GLY A 98 13.12 -16.84 8.31
CA GLY A 98 12.47 -17.26 7.08
C GLY A 98 11.26 -16.40 6.70
N LEU A 99 11.18 -15.15 7.17
CA LEU A 99 10.10 -14.25 6.79
C LEU A 99 10.35 -13.72 5.38
N GLU A 100 9.37 -13.90 4.50
CA GLU A 100 9.35 -13.29 3.17
C GLU A 100 8.10 -12.41 3.07
N VAL A 101 8.27 -11.17 2.64
CA VAL A 101 7.16 -10.25 2.36
C VAL A 101 7.34 -9.68 0.97
N ALA A 102 6.37 -9.93 0.08
CA ALA A 102 6.39 -9.43 -1.29
C ALA A 102 5.18 -8.54 -1.55
N PHE A 103 5.39 -7.39 -2.18
CA PHE A 103 4.33 -6.47 -2.61
C PHE A 103 4.51 -6.10 -4.08
N ASP A 104 3.47 -6.29 -4.89
CA ASP A 104 3.49 -5.95 -6.33
C ASP A 104 3.35 -4.44 -6.61
N GLY A 105 3.17 -3.63 -5.57
CA GLY A 105 2.91 -2.19 -5.70
C GLY A 105 1.49 -1.84 -6.17
N VAL A 106 0.65 -2.84 -6.46
CA VAL A 106 -0.65 -2.67 -7.11
C VAL A 106 -1.79 -3.23 -6.26
N HIS A 107 -1.84 -4.51 -5.92
CA HIS A 107 -2.97 -5.07 -5.19
C HIS A 107 -2.58 -6.18 -4.23
N ARG A 108 -1.50 -6.91 -4.52
CA ARG A 108 -1.18 -8.18 -3.86
C ARG A 108 -0.01 -8.05 -2.91
N VAL A 109 -0.26 -8.46 -1.66
CA VAL A 109 0.76 -8.69 -0.65
C VAL A 109 0.83 -10.18 -0.34
N VAL A 110 2.04 -10.72 -0.28
CA VAL A 110 2.32 -12.10 0.12
C VAL A 110 3.19 -12.06 1.37
N VAL A 111 2.82 -12.84 2.38
CA VAL A 111 3.63 -13.09 3.59
C VAL A 111 3.86 -14.59 3.69
N ARG A 112 5.12 -15.02 3.70
CA ARG A 112 5.53 -16.42 3.85
C ARG A 112 6.44 -16.58 5.05
N VAL A 113 6.26 -17.71 5.74
CA VAL A 113 7.06 -18.13 6.89
C VAL A 113 7.17 -19.66 6.92
N PRO A 114 8.25 -20.24 7.46
CA PRO A 114 8.33 -21.69 7.67
C PRO A 114 7.33 -22.16 8.73
N LYS A 115 6.61 -23.24 8.44
CA LYS A 115 5.60 -23.80 9.35
C LYS A 115 6.25 -24.30 10.65
N GLU A 116 7.45 -24.86 10.56
CA GLU A 116 8.18 -25.49 11.65
C GLU A 116 8.49 -24.51 12.79
N SER A 117 8.72 -23.24 12.46
CA SER A 117 9.08 -22.19 13.41
C SER A 117 7.90 -21.29 13.81
N HIS A 118 6.86 -21.14 12.96
CA HIS A 118 5.79 -20.16 13.16
C HIS A 118 4.38 -20.72 13.40
N ALA A 119 4.13 -22.02 13.17
CA ALA A 119 2.78 -22.58 13.33
C ALA A 119 2.20 -22.38 14.75
N GLY A 120 0.99 -21.85 14.83
CA GLY A 120 0.30 -21.50 16.09
C GLY A 120 0.90 -20.30 16.82
N ARG A 121 1.97 -19.69 16.29
CA ARG A 121 2.69 -18.56 16.89
C ARG A 121 2.43 -17.24 16.14
N LEU A 122 1.51 -17.23 15.18
CA LEU A 122 1.10 -16.00 14.49
C LEU A 122 -0.25 -15.49 14.98
N SER A 123 -0.50 -14.21 14.75
CA SER A 123 -1.80 -13.54 14.81
C SER A 123 -1.91 -12.57 13.64
N GLY A 124 -3.13 -12.20 13.28
CA GLY A 124 -3.41 -11.28 12.18
C GLY A 124 -4.61 -11.76 11.38
N ILE A 125 -4.97 -11.02 10.34
CA ILE A 125 -6.03 -11.43 9.40
C ILE A 125 -5.67 -12.75 8.71
N CYS A 126 -4.38 -13.06 8.53
CA CYS A 126 -3.90 -14.33 7.96
C CYS A 126 -3.96 -15.53 8.92
N GLY A 127 -4.49 -15.38 10.13
CA GLY A 127 -4.64 -16.49 11.08
C GLY A 127 -3.37 -16.81 11.86
N ASP A 128 -3.27 -18.04 12.36
CA ASP A 128 -2.18 -18.48 13.25
C ASP A 128 -1.19 -19.48 12.62
N CYS A 129 -1.40 -19.86 11.35
CA CYS A 129 -0.56 -20.80 10.60
C CYS A 129 -0.49 -22.22 11.22
N ASN A 130 -1.49 -22.66 12.00
CA ASN A 130 -1.48 -23.98 12.65
C ASN A 130 -1.78 -25.16 11.70
N GLY A 131 -2.08 -24.90 10.43
CA GLY A 131 -2.41 -25.91 9.41
C GLY A 131 -3.85 -26.43 9.47
N LYS A 132 -4.75 -25.74 10.17
CA LYS A 132 -6.19 -26.04 10.24
C LYS A 132 -6.98 -24.92 9.57
N THR A 133 -8.28 -25.15 9.38
CA THR A 133 -9.22 -24.18 8.77
C THR A 133 -10.04 -23.41 9.81
N ASP A 134 -9.52 -23.27 11.04
CA ASP A 134 -10.20 -22.66 12.19
C ASP A 134 -9.86 -21.17 12.42
N ASP A 135 -9.31 -20.51 11.38
CA ASP A 135 -8.83 -19.13 11.41
C ASP A 135 -9.91 -18.04 11.39
N PHE A 136 -11.20 -18.41 11.37
CA PHE A 136 -12.29 -17.42 11.48
C PHE A 136 -12.44 -16.90 12.92
N ARG A 137 -11.39 -16.23 13.40
CA ARG A 137 -11.23 -15.72 14.75
C ARG A 137 -10.84 -14.25 14.77
N THR A 138 -11.39 -13.51 15.73
CA THR A 138 -10.98 -12.12 15.99
C THR A 138 -9.60 -12.07 16.66
N GLN A 139 -9.01 -10.88 16.80
CA GLN A 139 -7.76 -10.66 17.52
C GLN A 139 -7.78 -11.21 18.96
N GLU A 140 -8.95 -11.19 19.62
CA GLU A 140 -9.16 -11.73 20.96
C GLU A 140 -9.36 -13.26 20.99
N GLY A 141 -9.35 -13.92 19.82
CA GLY A 141 -9.51 -15.37 19.68
C GLY A 141 -10.97 -15.86 19.59
N LYS A 142 -11.96 -14.95 19.58
CA LYS A 142 -13.38 -15.30 19.48
C LYS A 142 -13.67 -15.94 18.12
N ASP A 143 -14.26 -17.14 18.12
CA ASP A 143 -14.77 -17.79 16.92
C ASP A 143 -15.97 -17.03 16.35
N VAL A 144 -15.89 -16.64 15.09
CA VAL A 144 -16.97 -15.94 14.36
C VAL A 144 -17.40 -16.71 13.12
N SER A 145 -17.03 -17.98 12.96
CA SER A 145 -17.35 -18.79 11.78
C SER A 145 -18.84 -18.86 11.42
N LYS A 146 -19.71 -18.77 12.45
CA LYS A 146 -21.18 -18.82 12.34
C LYS A 146 -21.85 -17.43 12.27
N GLU A 147 -21.09 -16.35 12.40
CA GLU A 147 -21.61 -14.99 12.36
C GLU A 147 -21.82 -14.53 10.92
N LYS A 148 -22.87 -13.75 10.67
CA LYS A 148 -23.18 -13.23 9.33
C LYS A 148 -22.08 -12.31 8.80
N GLU A 149 -21.60 -11.40 9.65
CA GLU A 149 -20.57 -10.39 9.31
C GLU A 149 -19.16 -10.85 9.70
N LYS A 150 -18.89 -12.16 9.65
CA LYS A 150 -17.64 -12.76 10.15
C LYS A 150 -16.36 -12.13 9.62
N TYR A 151 -16.32 -11.77 8.33
CA TYR A 151 -15.14 -11.16 7.71
C TYR A 151 -14.86 -9.76 8.26
N SER A 152 -15.91 -8.95 8.38
CA SER A 152 -15.85 -7.63 9.02
C SER A 152 -15.46 -7.72 10.49
N LEU A 153 -15.98 -8.71 11.23
CA LEU A 153 -15.60 -8.95 12.63
C LEU A 153 -14.12 -9.29 12.78
N ILE A 154 -13.57 -10.12 11.89
CA ILE A 154 -12.13 -10.45 11.87
C ILE A 154 -11.32 -9.20 11.50
N GLY A 155 -11.58 -8.60 10.34
CA GLY A 155 -10.81 -7.46 9.82
C GLY A 155 -10.78 -6.26 10.78
N ASN A 156 -11.95 -5.85 11.29
CA ASN A 156 -12.03 -4.73 12.23
C ASN A 156 -11.34 -5.00 13.56
N SER A 157 -11.25 -6.27 13.99
CA SER A 157 -10.50 -6.62 15.20
C SER A 157 -9.00 -6.42 15.07
N TYR A 158 -8.46 -6.33 13.84
CA TYR A 158 -7.04 -6.07 13.57
C TYR A 158 -6.77 -4.65 13.07
N LEU A 159 -7.70 -3.72 13.30
CA LEU A 159 -7.52 -2.30 12.94
C LEU A 159 -6.34 -1.70 13.72
N VAL A 160 -5.36 -1.17 13.01
CA VAL A 160 -4.24 -0.42 13.60
C VAL A 160 -4.71 1.03 13.77
N GLN A 161 -4.79 1.48 15.02
CA GLN A 161 -5.09 2.89 15.29
C GLN A 161 -3.90 3.73 14.82
N GLU A 162 -4.09 4.52 13.76
CA GLU A 162 -3.21 5.63 13.45
C GLU A 162 -3.29 6.61 14.64
N GLY A 163 -2.14 7.12 15.10
CA GLY A 163 -1.98 7.82 16.40
C GLY A 163 -2.98 8.96 16.66
N TYR A 164 -3.02 9.45 17.91
CA TYR A 164 -3.98 10.42 18.46
C TYR A 164 -4.68 11.31 17.41
N LEU A 165 -5.83 10.84 16.89
CA LEU A 165 -6.67 11.64 16.03
C LEU A 165 -7.43 12.63 16.93
N PRO A 166 -7.40 13.95 16.63
CA PRO A 166 -8.23 14.93 17.31
C PRO A 166 -9.71 14.51 17.31
N GLU A 167 -10.43 14.86 18.37
CA GLU A 167 -11.88 14.66 18.46
C GLU A 167 -12.57 15.24 17.21
N GLY A 168 -13.34 14.42 16.50
CA GLY A 168 -14.08 14.81 15.29
C GLY A 168 -13.54 14.26 13.97
N ILE A 169 -12.34 13.66 13.93
CA ILE A 169 -11.90 12.92 12.74
C ILE A 169 -12.66 11.59 12.67
N LYS A 170 -13.35 11.35 11.55
CA LYS A 170 -14.11 10.12 11.30
C LYS A 170 -13.18 8.92 11.46
N ARG A 171 -13.47 8.09 12.47
CA ARG A 171 -12.92 6.74 12.57
C ARG A 171 -13.16 6.03 11.24
N CYS A 172 -12.15 5.32 10.80
CA CYS A 172 -12.23 4.32 9.76
C CYS A 172 -13.55 3.55 9.84
N LYS A 173 -14.41 3.74 8.85
CA LYS A 173 -15.73 3.10 8.79
C LYS A 173 -15.78 2.24 7.55
N GLU A 174 -15.89 0.95 7.77
CA GLU A 174 -16.23 -0.02 6.74
C GLU A 174 -17.60 0.36 6.14
N LEU A 175 -17.67 0.37 4.81
CA LEU A 175 -18.94 0.39 4.10
C LEU A 175 -19.20 -1.05 3.66
N PRO A 176 -20.32 -1.67 4.05
CA PRO A 176 -20.66 -2.97 3.51
C PRO A 176 -20.71 -2.87 1.98
N PRO A 177 -20.21 -3.88 1.25
CA PRO A 177 -20.26 -3.87 -0.21
C PRO A 177 -21.72 -3.69 -0.63
N LYS A 178 -21.96 -2.62 -1.40
CA LYS A 178 -23.32 -2.23 -1.84
C LYS A 178 -23.76 -2.96 -3.09
N VAL A 179 -22.88 -3.75 -3.72
CA VAL A 179 -23.16 -4.37 -5.00
C VAL A 179 -23.91 -5.68 -4.79
N THR A 180 -25.10 -5.75 -5.37
CA THR A 180 -25.87 -6.98 -5.55
C THR A 180 -25.68 -7.44 -6.99
N CYS A 181 -25.17 -8.65 -7.18
CA CYS A 181 -24.98 -9.29 -8.47
C CYS A 181 -26.22 -10.10 -8.82
N ASP A 182 -26.84 -9.82 -9.96
CA ASP A 182 -27.88 -10.70 -10.49
C ASP A 182 -27.25 -11.99 -11.08
N PRO A 183 -28.04 -13.08 -11.21
CA PRO A 183 -27.52 -14.35 -11.72
C PRO A 183 -26.96 -14.31 -13.14
N GLU A 184 -27.47 -13.43 -14.02
CA GLU A 184 -26.97 -13.32 -15.40
C GLU A 184 -25.57 -12.69 -15.40
N THR A 185 -25.37 -11.63 -14.62
CA THR A 185 -24.07 -11.01 -14.40
C THR A 185 -23.04 -11.99 -13.80
N LEU A 186 -23.44 -12.81 -12.83
CA LEU A 186 -22.56 -13.84 -12.26
C LEU A 186 -22.14 -14.89 -13.31
N THR A 187 -23.07 -15.27 -14.19
CA THR A 187 -22.79 -16.23 -15.27
C THR A 187 -21.81 -15.63 -16.29
N LEU A 188 -22.02 -14.38 -16.69
CA LEU A 188 -21.11 -13.65 -17.59
C LEU A 188 -19.71 -13.50 -16.99
N ALA A 189 -19.62 -13.10 -15.72
CA ALA A 189 -18.36 -12.96 -15.00
C ALA A 189 -17.58 -14.29 -14.88
N GLY A 190 -18.28 -15.42 -14.89
CA GLY A 190 -17.69 -16.75 -14.84
C GLY A 190 -17.19 -17.31 -16.18
N ASP A 191 -17.42 -16.61 -17.30
CA ASP A 191 -17.05 -17.10 -18.62
C ASP A 191 -15.51 -17.11 -18.86
N VAL A 192 -15.09 -17.70 -19.98
CA VAL A 192 -13.67 -17.83 -20.36
C VAL A 192 -12.98 -16.49 -20.67
N ASN A 193 -13.75 -15.46 -21.00
CA ASN A 193 -13.23 -14.12 -21.28
C ASN A 193 -12.99 -13.33 -19.99
N HIS A 194 -13.59 -13.78 -18.88
CA HIS A 194 -13.43 -13.23 -17.54
C HIS A 194 -12.70 -14.24 -16.64
N CYS A 195 -13.39 -14.86 -15.69
CA CYS A 195 -12.77 -15.65 -14.62
C CYS A 195 -12.55 -17.12 -14.97
N GLY A 196 -13.15 -17.66 -16.04
CA GLY A 196 -13.18 -19.08 -16.35
C GLY A 196 -11.80 -19.74 -16.55
N ARG A 197 -10.78 -18.96 -16.92
CA ARG A 197 -9.39 -19.44 -17.06
C ARG A 197 -8.78 -19.93 -15.74
N ILE A 198 -9.24 -19.43 -14.59
CA ILE A 198 -8.76 -19.85 -13.27
C ILE A 198 -9.06 -21.34 -13.03
N THR A 199 -10.18 -21.83 -13.56
CA THR A 199 -10.64 -23.21 -13.39
C THR A 199 -10.29 -24.14 -14.57
N ASP A 200 -9.63 -23.62 -15.61
CA ASP A 200 -9.29 -24.41 -16.79
C ASP A 200 -8.13 -25.37 -16.50
N ALA A 201 -8.45 -26.63 -16.23
CA ALA A 201 -7.47 -27.69 -15.97
C ALA A 201 -6.60 -28.05 -17.19
N SER A 202 -6.99 -27.64 -18.40
CA SER A 202 -6.19 -27.79 -19.63
C SER A 202 -5.40 -26.52 -19.98
N GLY A 203 -5.61 -25.45 -19.21
CA GLY A 203 -4.93 -24.18 -19.37
C GLY A 203 -3.53 -24.14 -18.75
N PRO A 204 -2.84 -23.00 -18.83
CA PRO A 204 -1.46 -22.83 -18.34
C PRO A 204 -1.32 -23.10 -16.84
N PHE A 205 -2.39 -22.91 -16.06
CA PHE A 205 -2.40 -23.17 -14.62
C PHE A 205 -2.69 -24.63 -14.25
N GLY A 206 -3.01 -25.50 -15.20
CA GLY A 206 -3.59 -26.82 -14.93
C GLY A 206 -2.76 -27.75 -14.04
N GLU A 207 -1.43 -27.66 -14.09
CA GLU A 207 -0.53 -28.41 -13.21
C GLU A 207 -0.53 -27.84 -11.79
N CYS A 208 -0.26 -26.54 -11.64
CA CYS A 208 -0.32 -25.83 -10.37
C CYS A 208 -1.68 -25.96 -9.67
N SER A 209 -2.78 -25.87 -10.42
CA SER A 209 -4.14 -26.02 -9.90
C SER A 209 -4.39 -27.38 -9.24
N LYS A 210 -3.70 -28.43 -9.66
CA LYS A 210 -3.79 -29.76 -9.02
C LYS A 210 -3.11 -29.75 -7.64
N GLU A 211 -1.94 -29.12 -7.53
CA GLU A 211 -1.22 -28.97 -6.25
C GLU A 211 -2.00 -28.11 -5.24
N MET A 212 -2.67 -27.05 -5.72
CA MET A 212 -3.52 -26.19 -4.88
C MET A 212 -4.75 -26.90 -4.31
N GLY A 213 -5.26 -27.88 -5.04
CA GLY A 213 -6.53 -28.54 -4.78
C GLY A 213 -7.76 -27.73 -5.22
N ASN A 214 -8.80 -28.46 -5.60
CA ASN A 214 -10.01 -27.89 -6.21
C ASN A 214 -10.71 -26.83 -5.34
N GLU A 215 -10.70 -26.98 -4.01
CA GLU A 215 -11.35 -26.02 -3.11
C GLU A 215 -10.68 -24.64 -3.14
N ALA A 216 -9.36 -24.58 -3.21
CA ALA A 216 -8.62 -23.33 -3.26
C ALA A 216 -8.82 -22.61 -4.60
N ILE A 217 -8.76 -23.36 -5.71
CA ILE A 217 -9.03 -22.86 -7.06
C ILE A 217 -10.46 -22.32 -7.18
N GLN A 218 -11.44 -23.06 -6.67
CA GLN A 218 -12.84 -22.64 -6.69
C GLN A 218 -13.04 -21.33 -5.90
N LYS A 219 -12.39 -21.16 -4.75
CA LYS A 219 -12.47 -19.90 -3.99
C LYS A 219 -11.84 -18.73 -4.73
N MET A 220 -10.75 -18.93 -5.46
CA MET A 220 -10.16 -17.87 -6.30
C MET A 220 -11.05 -17.51 -7.49
N PHE A 221 -11.68 -18.50 -8.12
CA PHE A 221 -12.66 -18.27 -9.16
C PHE A 221 -13.85 -17.45 -8.65
N GLU A 222 -14.43 -17.83 -7.51
CA GLU A 222 -15.54 -17.11 -6.89
C GLU A 222 -15.14 -15.67 -6.51
N ALA A 223 -13.94 -15.47 -5.99
CA ALA A 223 -13.42 -14.13 -5.71
C ALA A 223 -13.32 -13.27 -6.97
N CYS A 224 -12.77 -13.82 -8.05
CA CYS A 224 -12.72 -13.14 -9.35
C CYS A 224 -14.12 -12.76 -9.85
N VAL A 225 -15.07 -13.70 -9.80
CA VAL A 225 -16.46 -13.48 -10.26
C VAL A 225 -17.13 -12.35 -9.47
N LEU A 226 -16.92 -12.29 -8.16
CA LEU A 226 -17.44 -11.23 -7.31
C LEU A 226 -16.82 -9.86 -7.64
N ASP A 227 -15.51 -9.81 -7.90
CA ASP A 227 -14.85 -8.56 -8.25
C ASP A 227 -15.26 -8.08 -9.67
N VAL A 228 -15.36 -8.99 -10.64
CA VAL A 228 -15.86 -8.67 -11.99
C VAL A 228 -17.29 -8.17 -11.93
N CYS A 229 -18.17 -8.84 -11.19
CA CYS A 229 -19.53 -8.36 -11.00
C CYS A 229 -19.57 -6.95 -10.37
N THR A 230 -18.70 -6.70 -9.39
CA THR A 230 -18.58 -5.39 -8.74
C THR A 230 -18.27 -4.26 -9.72
N TYR A 231 -17.68 -4.59 -10.87
CA TYR A 231 -17.27 -3.64 -11.90
C TYR A 231 -17.87 -3.87 -13.28
N ILE A 232 -18.93 -4.67 -13.40
CA ILE A 232 -19.43 -5.08 -14.72
C ILE A 232 -19.85 -3.91 -15.62
N ASP A 233 -20.24 -2.78 -15.02
CA ASP A 233 -20.57 -1.52 -15.69
C ASP A 233 -19.35 -0.66 -16.08
N GLN A 234 -18.12 -1.14 -15.83
CA GLN A 234 -16.84 -0.47 -16.10
C GLN A 234 -15.87 -1.43 -16.81
N PRO A 235 -15.99 -1.62 -18.14
CA PRO A 235 -15.22 -2.63 -18.89
C PRO A 235 -13.69 -2.54 -18.72
N GLU A 236 -13.13 -1.33 -18.66
CA GLU A 236 -11.69 -1.16 -18.43
C GLU A 236 -11.23 -1.62 -17.04
N VAL A 237 -12.11 -1.54 -16.03
CA VAL A 237 -11.82 -2.01 -14.68
C VAL A 237 -12.02 -3.53 -14.61
N VAL A 238 -13.02 -4.07 -15.31
CA VAL A 238 -13.23 -5.52 -15.45
C VAL A 238 -11.97 -6.20 -15.97
N ALA A 239 -11.41 -5.72 -17.09
CA ALA A 239 -10.18 -6.28 -17.65
C ALA A 239 -9.04 -6.31 -16.63
N LYS A 240 -8.84 -5.21 -15.88
CA LYS A 240 -7.81 -5.12 -14.84
C LYS A 240 -8.02 -6.12 -13.71
N VAL A 241 -9.25 -6.23 -13.21
CA VAL A 241 -9.61 -7.15 -12.12
C VAL A 241 -9.43 -8.62 -12.54
N VAL A 242 -9.82 -8.97 -13.76
CA VAL A 242 -9.57 -10.32 -14.32
C VAL A 242 -8.07 -10.61 -14.34
N CYS A 243 -7.24 -9.65 -14.77
CA CYS A 243 -5.79 -9.81 -14.75
C CYS A 243 -5.25 -9.95 -13.33
N MET A 244 -5.70 -9.13 -12.38
CA MET A 244 -5.28 -9.21 -10.98
C MET A 244 -5.59 -10.58 -10.35
N ALA A 245 -6.73 -11.18 -10.68
CA ALA A 245 -7.08 -12.52 -10.20
C ALA A 245 -6.16 -13.62 -10.78
N ASN A 246 -5.86 -13.55 -12.07
CA ASN A 246 -4.94 -14.51 -12.71
C ASN A 246 -3.49 -14.29 -12.26
N GLU A 247 -3.08 -13.05 -12.00
CA GLU A 247 -1.79 -12.69 -11.39
C GLU A 247 -1.63 -13.29 -10.00
N ALA A 248 -2.70 -13.30 -9.19
CA ALA A 248 -2.68 -13.90 -7.87
C ALA A 248 -2.49 -15.43 -7.94
N LEU A 249 -3.10 -16.08 -8.93
CA LEU A 249 -2.91 -17.50 -9.21
C LEU A 249 -1.49 -17.77 -9.72
N ALA A 250 -0.98 -17.00 -10.70
CA ALA A 250 0.39 -17.12 -11.19
C ALA A 250 1.43 -16.98 -10.07
N SER A 251 1.27 -15.95 -9.23
CA SER A 251 2.12 -15.75 -8.06
C SER A 251 2.07 -16.92 -7.09
N PHE A 252 0.92 -17.55 -6.88
CA PHE A 252 0.87 -18.77 -6.06
C PHE A 252 1.70 -19.89 -6.69
N CYS A 253 1.54 -20.11 -7.99
CA CYS A 253 2.24 -21.15 -8.75
C CYS A 253 3.77 -20.95 -8.72
N GLU A 254 4.24 -19.73 -8.97
CA GLU A 254 5.65 -19.33 -8.84
C GLU A 254 6.20 -19.70 -7.45
N THR A 255 5.48 -19.31 -6.39
CA THR A 255 5.91 -19.56 -5.01
C THR A 255 5.79 -21.03 -4.58
N SER A 256 5.19 -21.88 -5.43
CA SER A 256 5.10 -23.33 -5.30
C SER A 256 6.13 -24.06 -6.18
N GLY A 257 7.02 -23.32 -6.85
CA GLY A 257 8.03 -23.88 -7.75
C GLY A 257 7.48 -24.32 -9.11
N LEU A 258 6.28 -23.87 -9.48
CA LEU A 258 5.61 -24.15 -10.75
C LEU A 258 5.28 -22.85 -11.48
N PRO A 259 6.27 -22.03 -11.87
CA PRO A 259 5.99 -20.80 -12.57
C PRO A 259 5.35 -21.06 -13.95
N VAL A 260 4.47 -20.17 -14.40
CA VAL A 260 3.59 -20.41 -15.55
C VAL A 260 3.56 -19.24 -16.53
N ALA A 261 3.68 -19.52 -17.82
CA ALA A 261 3.47 -18.53 -18.88
C ALA A 261 1.98 -18.46 -19.24
N TRP A 262 1.24 -17.53 -18.63
CA TRP A 262 -0.22 -17.45 -18.75
C TRP A 262 -0.73 -16.24 -19.54
N ARG A 263 0.12 -15.21 -19.70
CA ARG A 263 -0.21 -13.98 -20.46
C ARG A 263 -0.10 -14.20 -21.96
N SER A 264 -0.84 -13.42 -22.73
CA SER A 264 -0.73 -13.37 -24.19
C SER A 264 -1.05 -11.97 -24.72
N ALA A 265 -0.78 -11.71 -26.00
CA ALA A 265 -1.12 -10.43 -26.64
C ALA A 265 -2.62 -10.06 -26.53
N LEU A 266 -3.50 -11.05 -26.36
CA LEU A 266 -4.96 -10.86 -26.28
C LEU A 266 -5.50 -11.05 -24.85
N PHE A 267 -4.67 -11.47 -23.90
CA PHE A 267 -5.11 -11.74 -22.53
C PHE A 267 -4.06 -11.28 -21.53
N CYS A 268 -4.38 -10.17 -20.84
CA CYS A 268 -3.54 -9.56 -19.81
C CYS A 268 -2.08 -9.34 -20.24
N PRO A 269 -1.82 -8.64 -21.37
CA PRO A 269 -0.46 -8.29 -21.74
C PRO A 269 0.21 -7.49 -20.62
N LEU A 270 1.51 -7.70 -20.42
CA LEU A 270 2.31 -6.90 -19.51
C LEU A 270 3.14 -5.93 -20.33
N ASP A 271 2.85 -4.63 -20.18
CA ASP A 271 3.61 -3.58 -20.85
C ASP A 271 4.92 -3.33 -20.11
N CYS A 272 6.03 -3.61 -20.77
CA CYS A 272 7.37 -3.39 -20.23
C CYS A 272 7.95 -2.05 -20.70
N PRO A 273 8.75 -1.36 -19.85
CA PRO A 273 9.37 -0.10 -20.22
C PRO A 273 10.34 -0.26 -21.39
N ALA A 274 10.79 0.87 -21.95
CA ALA A 274 11.81 0.84 -22.99
C ALA A 274 13.07 0.09 -22.53
N ASN A 275 13.72 -0.59 -23.47
CA ASN A 275 14.93 -1.41 -23.24
C ASN A 275 14.70 -2.58 -22.26
N SER A 276 13.51 -3.15 -22.30
CA SER A 276 13.15 -4.34 -21.55
C SER A 276 12.09 -5.15 -22.30
N HIS A 277 11.96 -6.41 -21.92
CA HIS A 277 10.95 -7.30 -22.48
C HIS A 277 10.24 -8.09 -21.37
N TYR A 278 9.03 -8.56 -21.68
CA TYR A 278 8.31 -9.46 -20.80
C TYR A 278 9.01 -10.82 -20.77
N SER A 279 9.29 -11.30 -19.56
CA SER A 279 9.78 -12.65 -19.33
C SER A 279 8.87 -13.37 -18.32
N PRO A 280 8.34 -14.56 -18.65
CA PRO A 280 7.56 -15.35 -17.70
C PRO A 280 8.43 -15.98 -16.60
N LEU A 281 9.75 -16.06 -16.82
CA LEU A 281 10.73 -16.68 -15.94
C LEU A 281 12.00 -15.82 -15.96
N MET A 282 11.98 -14.71 -15.22
CA MET A 282 13.19 -13.91 -15.02
C MET A 282 13.81 -14.18 -13.66
N SER A 283 15.14 -14.02 -13.60
CA SER A 283 15.88 -14.03 -12.34
C SER A 283 15.34 -12.95 -11.41
N GLY A 284 15.14 -13.30 -10.13
CA GLY A 284 14.78 -12.33 -9.09
C GLY A 284 15.91 -11.35 -8.74
N CYS A 285 17.11 -11.56 -9.29
CA CYS A 285 18.32 -10.79 -9.00
C CYS A 285 18.92 -10.13 -10.26
N GLN A 286 18.07 -9.68 -11.20
CA GLN A 286 18.52 -8.99 -12.41
C GLN A 286 19.44 -7.77 -12.12
N PRO A 287 20.31 -7.38 -13.06
CA PRO A 287 21.10 -6.16 -12.98
C PRO A 287 20.30 -4.90 -12.65
N SER A 288 20.79 -4.12 -11.68
CA SER A 288 20.20 -2.83 -11.29
C SER A 288 21.28 -1.79 -11.03
N CYS A 289 20.96 -0.49 -11.02
CA CYS A 289 21.98 0.51 -10.72
C CYS A 289 22.68 0.32 -9.35
N PRO A 290 21.95 -0.04 -8.27
CA PRO A 290 22.58 -0.41 -7.00
C PRO A 290 23.35 -1.74 -7.03
N SER A 291 23.12 -2.62 -8.00
CA SER A 291 23.93 -3.83 -8.25
C SER A 291 24.08 -4.12 -9.76
N PRO A 292 25.03 -3.48 -10.46
CA PRO A 292 25.09 -3.47 -11.92
C PRO A 292 25.33 -4.83 -12.57
N ASN A 293 25.87 -5.79 -11.83
CA ASN A 293 26.10 -7.14 -12.33
C ASN A 293 24.97 -8.11 -11.94
N GLY A 294 23.97 -7.66 -11.17
CA GLY A 294 22.96 -8.56 -10.59
C GLY A 294 23.60 -9.63 -9.71
N LEU A 295 22.94 -10.80 -9.63
CA LEU A 295 23.53 -12.04 -9.14
C LEU A 295 23.31 -13.14 -10.18
N ASP A 296 24.25 -14.09 -10.24
CA ASP A 296 24.08 -15.30 -11.01
C ASP A 296 22.87 -16.10 -10.48
N PRO A 297 22.10 -16.81 -11.34
CA PRO A 297 20.91 -17.53 -10.92
C PRO A 297 21.14 -18.53 -9.78
N GLU A 298 22.32 -19.15 -9.71
CA GLU A 298 22.68 -20.11 -8.65
C GLU A 298 22.89 -19.46 -7.28
N ASP A 299 23.27 -18.18 -7.25
CA ASP A 299 23.53 -17.40 -6.04
C ASP A 299 22.33 -16.52 -5.65
N CYS A 300 21.31 -16.42 -6.50
CA CYS A 300 20.14 -15.61 -6.25
C CYS A 300 19.22 -16.27 -5.20
N PRO A 301 18.99 -15.66 -4.04
CA PRO A 301 18.12 -16.23 -3.00
C PRO A 301 16.62 -16.13 -3.35
N LEU A 302 16.28 -15.55 -4.49
CA LEU A 302 14.92 -15.26 -4.92
C LEU A 302 14.51 -16.24 -6.01
N ALA A 303 13.30 -16.79 -5.88
CA ALA A 303 12.71 -17.63 -6.92
C ALA A 303 12.52 -16.84 -8.22
N GLU A 304 12.58 -17.54 -9.35
CA GLU A 304 12.21 -16.98 -10.65
C GLU A 304 10.74 -16.57 -10.66
N ARG A 305 10.44 -15.43 -11.28
CA ARG A 305 9.09 -14.85 -11.35
C ARG A 305 8.81 -14.23 -12.71
N GLU A 306 7.53 -13.99 -13.03
CA GLU A 306 7.18 -13.16 -14.18
C GLU A 306 7.55 -11.69 -13.94
N GLY A 307 7.94 -10.99 -15.00
CA GLY A 307 8.14 -9.55 -14.94
C GLY A 307 8.74 -8.97 -16.22
N CYS A 308 9.25 -7.75 -16.09
CA CYS A 308 9.99 -7.08 -17.15
C CYS A 308 11.48 -7.19 -16.87
N GLN A 309 12.18 -7.86 -17.77
CA GLN A 309 13.62 -8.06 -17.70
C GLN A 309 14.30 -7.01 -18.58
N CYS A 310 15.27 -6.29 -18.01
CA CYS A 310 16.09 -5.36 -18.80
C CYS A 310 16.86 -6.11 -19.88
N ASP A 311 16.95 -5.51 -21.06
CA ASP A 311 17.73 -6.05 -22.17
C ASP A 311 19.24 -5.97 -21.87
N ASP A 312 20.05 -6.78 -22.55
CA ASP A 312 21.50 -6.80 -22.38
C ASP A 312 22.11 -5.39 -22.56
N GLY A 313 22.94 -4.98 -21.60
CA GLY A 313 23.54 -3.64 -21.56
C GLY A 313 22.71 -2.59 -20.82
N PHE A 314 21.50 -2.93 -20.37
CA PHE A 314 20.65 -2.08 -19.55
C PHE A 314 20.50 -2.64 -18.14
N VAL A 315 20.30 -1.74 -17.17
CA VAL A 315 20.12 -2.07 -15.76
C VAL A 315 18.87 -1.37 -15.21
N LEU A 316 18.23 -2.00 -14.23
CA LEU A 316 17.04 -1.46 -13.59
C LEU A 316 17.36 -0.24 -12.70
N ASP A 317 16.66 0.88 -12.92
CA ASP A 317 16.59 2.05 -12.04
C ASP A 317 15.13 2.51 -11.91
N ARG A 318 14.56 2.41 -10.70
CA ARG A 318 13.20 2.90 -10.38
C ARG A 318 12.12 2.47 -11.40
N GLY A 319 12.14 1.21 -11.80
CA GLY A 319 11.17 0.64 -12.74
C GLY A 319 11.42 0.98 -14.21
N GLN A 320 12.57 1.56 -14.57
CA GLN A 320 13.00 1.78 -15.94
C GLN A 320 14.33 1.06 -16.20
N CYS A 321 14.58 0.67 -17.45
CA CYS A 321 15.85 0.08 -17.86
C CYS A 321 16.69 1.13 -18.58
N ILE A 322 17.79 1.52 -17.93
CA ILE A 322 18.70 2.59 -18.39
C ILE A 322 20.09 2.02 -18.65
N PHE A 323 20.93 2.77 -19.35
CA PHE A 323 22.32 2.40 -19.52
C PHE A 323 23.06 2.39 -18.20
N GLN A 324 24.01 1.46 -18.04
CA GLN A 324 24.78 1.33 -16.81
C GLN A 324 25.59 2.60 -16.47
N GLU A 325 26.09 3.31 -17.48
CA GLU A 325 26.78 4.60 -17.32
C GLU A 325 25.87 5.71 -16.78
N ASP A 326 24.55 5.56 -16.90
CA ASP A 326 23.58 6.54 -16.41
C ASP A 326 23.20 6.34 -14.94
N CYS A 327 23.75 5.32 -14.29
CA CYS A 327 23.55 5.06 -12.88
C CYS A 327 24.11 6.17 -11.97
N GLY A 328 23.57 6.21 -10.76
CA GLY A 328 23.96 7.15 -9.72
C GLY A 328 25.29 6.80 -9.02
N CYS A 329 25.48 7.43 -7.87
CA CYS A 329 26.71 7.41 -7.09
C CYS A 329 26.56 6.49 -5.89
N ARG A 330 27.68 6.10 -5.28
CA ARG A 330 27.70 5.48 -3.95
C ARG A 330 28.52 6.32 -3.00
N ASP A 331 28.07 6.44 -1.77
CA ASP A 331 28.86 7.04 -0.70
C ASP A 331 29.84 6.04 -0.08
N VAL A 332 30.59 6.49 0.94
CA VAL A 332 31.59 5.66 1.65
C VAL A 332 30.99 4.46 2.39
N SER A 333 29.68 4.46 2.65
CA SER A 333 28.93 3.37 3.26
C SER A 333 28.25 2.46 2.24
N ALA A 334 28.57 2.63 0.96
CA ALA A 334 27.92 1.98 -0.19
C ALA A 334 26.44 2.33 -0.36
N PHE A 335 25.96 3.41 0.27
CA PHE A 335 24.60 3.89 0.06
C PHE A 335 24.47 4.47 -1.36
N TYR A 336 23.53 3.95 -2.14
CA TYR A 336 23.28 4.39 -3.51
C TYR A 336 22.44 5.67 -3.54
N ILE A 337 22.93 6.66 -4.31
CA ILE A 337 22.31 7.97 -4.52
C ILE A 337 22.02 8.09 -6.02
N PRO A 338 20.74 8.09 -6.45
CA PRO A 338 20.42 8.19 -7.87
C PRO A 338 21.01 9.44 -8.51
N ARG A 339 21.30 9.35 -9.81
CA ARG A 339 21.79 10.49 -10.57
C ARG A 339 20.80 11.66 -10.52
N ASN A 340 21.33 12.87 -10.47
CA ASN A 340 20.57 14.13 -10.32
C ASN A 340 19.76 14.23 -9.02
N THR A 341 20.16 13.50 -7.97
CA THR A 341 19.53 13.62 -6.65
C THR A 341 20.54 14.05 -5.60
N SER A 342 20.01 14.53 -4.48
CA SER A 342 20.81 14.89 -3.31
C SER A 342 20.23 14.25 -2.06
N TYR A 343 21.10 14.01 -1.08
CA TYR A 343 20.76 13.36 0.16
C TYR A 343 21.54 13.98 1.32
N THR A 344 20.87 14.17 2.46
CA THR A 344 21.48 14.73 3.67
C THR A 344 21.72 13.61 4.69
N THR A 345 22.93 13.55 5.27
CA THR A 345 23.34 12.50 6.23
C THR A 345 22.56 12.56 7.55
N ALA A 346 22.65 11.49 8.35
CA ALA A 346 21.80 11.27 9.53
C ALA A 346 21.95 12.31 10.63
N ASP A 347 23.15 12.84 10.73
CA ASP A 347 23.52 13.92 11.61
C ASP A 347 23.25 15.31 11.01
N CYS A 348 22.85 15.41 9.74
CA CYS A 348 22.78 16.63 8.92
C CYS A 348 24.15 17.28 8.61
N SER A 349 25.27 16.59 8.89
CA SER A 349 26.62 17.17 8.71
C SER A 349 27.02 17.33 7.25
N GLN A 350 26.41 16.54 6.35
CA GLN A 350 26.79 16.51 4.94
C GLN A 350 25.56 16.48 4.04
N THR A 351 25.69 17.14 2.89
CA THR A 351 24.83 16.93 1.73
C THR A 351 25.63 16.27 0.62
N LEU A 352 25.14 15.13 0.17
CA LEU A 352 25.70 14.29 -0.88
C LEU A 352 24.87 14.48 -2.14
N GLU A 353 25.47 15.01 -3.20
CA GLU A 353 24.78 15.28 -4.47
C GLU A 353 25.43 14.49 -5.60
N CYS A 354 24.65 13.65 -6.28
CA CYS A 354 25.14 12.86 -7.39
C CYS A 354 24.86 13.56 -8.72
N ARG A 355 25.91 14.07 -9.37
CA ARG A 355 25.81 14.85 -10.61
C ARG A 355 26.32 14.08 -11.82
N PRO A 356 25.75 14.31 -13.01
CA PRO A 356 26.32 13.91 -14.29
C PRO A 356 27.78 14.36 -14.44
N SER A 357 28.59 13.53 -15.10
CA SER A 357 29.98 13.80 -15.47
C SER A 357 30.32 13.07 -16.78
N ASP A 358 31.44 13.40 -17.40
CA ASP A 358 31.88 12.77 -18.66
C ASP A 358 32.15 11.26 -18.54
N LEU A 359 32.35 10.75 -17.31
CA LEU A 359 32.60 9.35 -16.99
C LEU A 359 31.41 8.68 -16.26
N GLY A 360 30.19 9.20 -16.43
CA GLY A 360 28.97 8.71 -15.77
C GLY A 360 28.50 9.68 -14.69
N SER A 361 28.56 9.28 -13.42
CA SER A 361 28.11 10.11 -12.30
C SER A 361 29.22 10.36 -11.26
N THR A 362 29.30 11.59 -10.77
CA THR A 362 30.27 12.03 -9.75
C THR A 362 29.55 12.48 -8.48
N LEU A 363 30.04 12.02 -7.32
CA LEU A 363 29.52 12.41 -6.02
C LEU A 363 30.17 13.71 -5.54
N HIS A 364 29.36 14.73 -5.29
CA HIS A 364 29.76 15.97 -4.65
C HIS A 364 29.33 15.97 -3.18
N VAL A 365 30.27 16.22 -2.29
CA VAL A 365 30.03 16.25 -0.84
C VAL A 365 30.19 17.68 -0.33
N THR A 366 29.12 18.22 0.25
CA THR A 366 29.11 19.52 0.92
C THR A 366 29.07 19.29 2.43
N GLN A 367 30.05 19.80 3.17
CA GLN A 367 30.08 19.76 4.64
C GLN A 367 29.34 20.98 5.21
N HIS A 368 28.62 20.79 6.32
CA HIS A 368 27.92 21.85 7.06
C HIS A 368 28.59 22.04 8.42
N GLU A 369 29.15 23.23 8.68
CA GLU A 369 29.80 23.54 9.96
C GLU A 369 28.78 23.82 11.09
N ASP A 370 27.61 24.38 10.74
CA ASP A 370 26.51 24.71 11.66
C ASP A 370 25.27 23.83 11.41
N VAL A 371 25.42 22.54 11.71
CA VAL A 371 24.47 21.50 11.33
C VAL A 371 23.04 21.73 11.82
N CYS A 372 22.86 21.86 13.13
CA CYS A 372 21.62 22.30 13.77
C CYS A 372 21.97 23.10 15.02
N PRO A 373 21.19 24.13 15.38
CA PRO A 373 21.41 24.85 16.63
C PRO A 373 21.25 23.90 17.83
N PRO A 374 21.90 24.17 18.99
CA PRO A 374 21.84 23.29 20.17
C PRO A 374 20.42 23.01 20.69
N THR A 375 19.46 23.87 20.35
CA THR A 375 18.03 23.78 20.69
C THR A 375 17.20 22.98 19.67
N ALA A 376 17.84 22.41 18.65
CA ALA A 376 17.25 21.57 17.63
C ALA A 376 18.01 20.25 17.46
N THR A 377 17.37 19.29 16.80
CA THR A 377 17.94 17.99 16.44
C THR A 377 17.66 17.73 14.97
N CYS A 378 18.63 17.18 14.25
CA CYS A 378 18.42 16.71 12.88
C CYS A 378 17.41 15.56 12.90
N VAL A 379 16.31 15.72 12.16
CA VAL A 379 15.28 14.69 12.04
C VAL A 379 14.91 14.51 10.58
N LEU A 380 14.42 13.33 10.24
CA LEU A 380 13.79 13.11 8.96
C LEU A 380 12.40 13.75 8.96
N SER A 381 12.15 14.65 8.03
CA SER A 381 10.85 15.30 7.87
C SER A 381 9.85 14.33 7.21
N PRO A 382 8.54 14.60 7.29
CA PRO A 382 7.54 13.84 6.55
C PRO A 382 7.72 13.88 5.02
N THR A 383 8.50 14.83 4.50
CA THR A 383 8.79 14.93 3.06
C THR A 383 10.00 14.08 2.65
N GLY A 384 10.58 13.28 3.56
CA GLY A 384 11.75 12.44 3.30
C GLY A 384 13.09 13.20 3.29
N ALA A 385 13.08 14.51 3.55
CA ALA A 385 14.29 15.33 3.65
C ALA A 385 14.69 15.50 5.12
N ARG A 386 15.98 15.52 5.43
CA ARG A 386 16.43 15.82 6.79
C ARG A 386 16.46 17.32 7.04
N SER A 387 15.93 17.73 8.20
CA SER A 387 15.93 19.11 8.64
C SER A 387 16.03 19.21 10.17
N CYS A 388 16.45 20.38 10.66
CA CYS A 388 16.50 20.64 12.09
C CYS A 388 15.09 20.86 12.65
N ARG A 389 14.72 20.07 13.65
CA ARG A 389 13.48 20.24 14.42
C ARG A 389 13.80 20.63 15.85
N CYS A 390 13.09 21.62 16.36
CA CYS A 390 13.23 22.05 17.75
C CYS A 390 13.04 20.89 18.73
N LYS A 391 13.90 20.83 19.74
CA LYS A 391 13.80 19.87 20.85
C LYS A 391 12.55 20.14 21.69
N ASP A 392 12.12 19.14 22.46
CA ASP A 392 10.98 19.30 23.37
C ASP A 392 11.21 20.47 24.34
N GLY A 393 10.16 21.25 24.56
CA GLY A 393 10.24 22.50 25.33
C GLY A 393 10.72 23.71 24.53
N TYR A 394 10.96 23.57 23.23
CA TYR A 394 11.23 24.67 22.29
C TYR A 394 10.21 24.68 21.15
N ARG A 395 9.94 25.87 20.59
CA ARG A 395 9.06 26.05 19.43
C ARG A 395 9.76 26.95 18.42
N ASP A 396 9.62 26.60 17.15
CA ASP A 396 10.13 27.40 16.04
C ASP A 396 9.39 28.76 15.97
N ARG A 397 10.16 29.85 15.98
CA ARG A 397 9.71 31.19 15.63
C ARG A 397 10.65 31.78 14.58
N GLY A 398 10.30 31.60 13.31
CA GLY A 398 11.01 32.22 12.21
C GLY A 398 12.40 31.63 11.94
N GLY A 399 12.59 30.33 12.19
CA GLY A 399 13.86 29.62 12.00
C GLY A 399 14.68 29.45 13.28
N GLU A 400 14.26 30.05 14.40
CA GLU A 400 14.90 29.90 15.69
C GLU A 400 14.04 29.11 16.68
N CYS A 401 14.67 28.15 17.36
CA CYS A 401 14.01 27.36 18.40
C CYS A 401 14.03 28.13 19.74
N VAL A 402 12.87 28.68 20.11
CA VAL A 402 12.68 29.49 21.33
C VAL A 402 12.00 28.66 22.41
N ARG A 403 12.48 28.77 23.66
CA ARG A 403 11.95 27.99 24.78
C ARG A 403 10.47 28.33 25.05
N VAL A 404 9.63 27.30 25.19
CA VAL A 404 8.24 27.43 25.60
C VAL A 404 8.22 27.65 27.11
N VAL A 405 7.96 28.89 27.53
CA VAL A 405 7.71 29.19 28.94
C VAL A 405 6.28 28.77 29.24
N SER A 406 6.10 27.61 29.87
CA SER A 406 4.82 27.24 30.47
C SER A 406 4.53 28.23 31.61
N LEU A 407 3.59 29.15 31.40
CA LEU A 407 3.05 29.96 32.49
C LEU A 407 2.42 28.99 33.51
N PRO A 408 2.62 29.20 34.83
CA PRO A 408 1.92 28.41 35.83
C PRO A 408 0.40 28.55 35.60
N PRO A 409 -0.38 27.48 35.84
CA PRO A 409 -1.83 27.60 35.80
C PRO A 409 -2.25 28.75 36.73
N PRO A 410 -3.22 29.59 36.34
CA PRO A 410 -3.72 30.64 37.20
C PRO A 410 -4.14 30.00 38.54
N PRO A 411 -3.85 30.65 39.68
CA PRO A 411 -4.24 30.10 40.97
C PRO A 411 -5.75 29.84 40.96
N THR A 412 -6.12 28.60 41.29
CA THR A 412 -7.51 28.23 41.53
C THR A 412 -8.05 29.13 42.64
N MET A 413 -8.95 30.04 42.27
CA MET A 413 -9.72 30.82 43.24
C MET A 413 -10.41 29.84 44.22
N PRO A 414 -10.27 30.02 45.54
CA PRO A 414 -11.02 29.21 46.49
C PRO A 414 -12.51 29.40 46.24
N ALA A 415 -13.25 28.30 46.21
CA ALA A 415 -14.70 28.30 46.08
C ALA A 415 -15.29 29.19 47.18
N GLU A 416 -16.00 30.24 46.76
CA GLU A 416 -16.87 31.00 47.66
C GLU A 416 -17.90 30.02 48.24
N THR A 417 -17.81 29.87 49.57
CA THR A 417 -18.78 29.13 50.37
C THR A 417 -20.17 29.69 50.10
N THR A 418 -21.02 28.85 49.53
CA THR A 418 -22.44 29.09 49.36
C THR A 418 -23.11 29.31 50.72
N PRO A 419 -23.79 30.45 50.98
CA PRO A 419 -24.63 30.58 52.17
C PRO A 419 -25.89 29.74 52.00
N THR A 420 -26.17 28.89 52.98
CA THR A 420 -27.36 28.04 53.05
C THR A 420 -28.63 28.85 53.36
N ILE A 421 -29.54 28.87 52.38
CA ILE A 421 -31.02 28.80 52.41
C ILE A 421 -31.78 29.42 53.60
N LEU A 422 -32.75 30.29 53.30
CA LEU A 422 -34.08 30.27 53.95
C LEU A 422 -35.21 30.45 52.91
N PRO A 423 -36.39 29.81 53.07
CA PRO A 423 -37.40 29.68 52.02
C PRO A 423 -38.51 30.74 52.14
N THR A 424 -39.07 31.17 51.01
CA THR A 424 -40.34 31.93 50.99
C THR A 424 -41.20 31.65 49.74
N PRO A 425 -42.51 31.93 49.80
CA PRO A 425 -43.55 31.05 49.29
C PRO A 425 -44.23 31.50 47.97
N LYS A 426 -45.01 30.54 47.43
CA LYS A 426 -46.13 30.59 46.47
C LYS A 426 -46.38 31.86 45.62
N LYS A 427 -46.45 31.61 44.30
CA LYS A 427 -47.00 32.44 43.21
C LYS A 427 -48.34 33.13 43.54
N PRO A 428 -48.57 34.27 42.87
CA PRO A 428 -49.84 34.50 42.16
C PRO A 428 -49.64 34.68 40.64
N LYS A 429 -50.68 34.28 39.88
CA LYS A 429 -50.90 34.53 38.44
C LYS A 429 -51.28 36.00 38.20
N VAL A 430 -50.88 36.60 37.06
CA VAL A 430 -51.65 37.56 36.22
C VAL A 430 -50.96 37.59 34.83
N VAL A 431 -51.58 37.08 33.76
CA VAL A 431 -52.37 37.72 32.66
C VAL A 431 -51.54 38.47 31.60
N THR A 432 -51.93 38.22 30.36
CA THR A 432 -51.48 38.62 29.01
C THR A 432 -51.52 40.13 28.72
N ASP A 433 -50.63 40.65 27.86
CA ASP A 433 -50.95 41.02 26.46
C ASP A 433 -49.82 41.76 25.70
N GLU A 434 -49.86 41.57 24.37
CA GLU A 434 -49.40 42.38 23.23
C GLU A 434 -47.90 42.71 22.92
N ALA A 435 -47.41 42.00 21.88
CA ALA A 435 -46.99 42.48 20.55
C ALA A 435 -45.95 43.62 20.35
N THR A 436 -44.80 43.29 19.74
CA THR A 436 -44.09 44.10 18.70
C THR A 436 -43.10 43.20 17.90
N PRO A 437 -42.81 43.46 16.59
CA PRO A 437 -42.53 42.45 15.56
C PRO A 437 -41.03 42.19 15.25
N PRO A 438 -40.71 41.16 14.42
CA PRO A 438 -39.33 40.69 14.23
C PRO A 438 -38.51 41.53 13.22
N ARG A 439 -37.21 41.61 13.52
CA ARG A 439 -36.18 42.30 12.75
C ARG A 439 -35.76 41.48 11.52
N GLN A 440 -35.66 42.15 10.39
CA GLN A 440 -35.41 41.61 9.04
C GLN A 440 -33.98 41.04 8.85
N THR A 441 -33.90 39.93 8.12
CA THR A 441 -32.68 39.31 7.56
C THR A 441 -32.20 40.02 6.29
N PRO A 442 -30.88 40.17 6.06
CA PRO A 442 -30.33 40.75 4.83
C PRO A 442 -30.35 39.76 3.64
N PRO A 443 -30.38 40.25 2.38
CA PRO A 443 -30.56 39.41 1.20
C PRO A 443 -29.28 38.72 0.72
N ARG A 444 -29.50 37.57 0.08
CA ARG A 444 -28.53 36.65 -0.51
C ARG A 444 -28.04 37.17 -1.87
N VAL A 445 -26.73 37.24 -2.06
CA VAL A 445 -26.08 37.59 -3.34
C VAL A 445 -25.95 36.31 -4.19
N THR A 446 -26.47 36.36 -5.42
CA THR A 446 -26.33 35.30 -6.45
C THR A 446 -25.09 35.55 -7.33
N PRO A 447 -24.34 34.50 -7.74
CA PRO A 447 -23.23 34.63 -8.68
C PRO A 447 -23.71 34.74 -10.14
N PRO A 448 -22.89 35.34 -11.05
CA PRO A 448 -23.26 35.54 -12.45
C PRO A 448 -23.13 34.26 -13.30
N PRO A 449 -23.81 34.18 -14.46
CA PRO A 449 -23.78 33.02 -15.36
C PRO A 449 -22.50 32.97 -16.23
N PRO A 450 -22.13 31.78 -16.74
CA PRO A 450 -20.99 31.61 -17.64
C PRO A 450 -21.30 32.12 -19.07
N PRO A 451 -20.27 32.48 -19.87
CA PRO A 451 -20.44 33.01 -21.21
C PRO A 451 -20.77 31.93 -22.25
N LEU A 452 -21.57 32.32 -23.25
CA LEU A 452 -21.91 31.56 -24.45
C LEU A 452 -20.66 31.32 -25.33
N THR A 453 -20.44 30.07 -25.73
CA THR A 453 -19.60 29.72 -26.88
C THR A 453 -20.48 29.34 -28.07
N THR A 454 -20.13 29.92 -29.20
CA THR A 454 -20.74 29.86 -30.52
C THR A 454 -20.73 28.46 -31.14
N GLU A 455 -21.88 28.04 -31.67
CA GLU A 455 -22.03 26.95 -32.64
C GLU A 455 -21.61 27.41 -34.05
N GLU A 456 -20.98 26.52 -34.83
CA GLU A 456 -21.14 26.39 -36.28
C GLU A 456 -20.57 25.02 -36.76
N PRO A 457 -20.92 24.49 -37.95
CA PRO A 457 -21.96 23.47 -38.07
C PRO A 457 -21.53 22.11 -38.67
N SER A 458 -22.42 21.15 -38.47
CA SER A 458 -22.54 19.82 -39.09
C SER A 458 -22.24 19.74 -40.60
N ARG A 459 -21.56 18.66 -41.02
CA ARG A 459 -21.87 17.94 -42.27
C ARG A 459 -21.39 16.48 -42.32
N ASP A 460 -22.30 15.66 -42.81
CA ASP A 460 -22.17 14.45 -43.64
C ASP A 460 -21.72 13.11 -43.05
N THR A 461 -22.76 12.41 -42.57
CA THR A 461 -23.07 11.00 -42.84
C THR A 461 -22.43 10.44 -44.11
N THR A 462 -21.62 9.38 -43.98
CA THR A 462 -21.43 8.40 -45.07
C THR A 462 -21.44 6.99 -44.49
N VAL A 463 -22.51 6.27 -44.82
CA VAL A 463 -22.69 4.83 -44.65
C VAL A 463 -22.00 4.16 -45.83
N ILE A 464 -21.07 3.23 -45.58
CA ILE A 464 -20.60 2.28 -46.61
C ILE A 464 -20.72 0.87 -46.07
N MET A 465 -21.44 0.06 -46.85
CA MET A 465 -21.83 -1.32 -46.64
C MET A 465 -20.63 -2.28 -46.82
N ASN A 466 -20.55 -3.30 -45.97
CA ASN A 466 -19.77 -4.50 -46.26
C ASN A 466 -20.50 -5.36 -47.32
N PRO A 467 -19.80 -5.90 -48.33
CA PRO A 467 -20.33 -6.98 -49.15
C PRO A 467 -20.20 -8.34 -48.44
N PRO A 468 -21.09 -9.31 -48.75
CA PRO A 468 -21.04 -10.66 -48.19
C PRO A 468 -20.06 -11.52 -49.00
N THR A 469 -19.39 -12.49 -48.37
CA THR A 469 -18.95 -13.68 -49.10
C THR A 469 -18.91 -14.92 -48.22
N THR A 470 -19.72 -15.86 -48.68
CA THR A 470 -19.88 -17.26 -48.32
C THR A 470 -18.66 -18.13 -48.62
N VAL A 471 -18.45 -19.14 -47.77
CA VAL A 471 -18.10 -20.55 -48.07
C VAL A 471 -16.84 -20.82 -48.91
N LYS A 472 -15.82 -21.37 -48.25
CA LYS A 472 -15.39 -22.76 -48.46
C LYS A 472 -14.66 -23.29 -47.22
#